data_AF-A0A3C1ZUL7-F1
#
_entry.id   AF-A0A3C1ZUL7-F1
#
_cell.length_a   1.000
_cell.length_b   1.000
_cell.length_c   1.000
_cell.angle_alpha   90.00
_cell.angle_beta   90.00
_cell.angle_gamma   90.00
#
_symmetry.space_group_name_H-M   'P 1'
#
loop_
_entity.id
_entity.type
_entity.pdbx_description
1 polymer ?
#
loop_
_entity_poly.entity_id
_entity_poly.type
_entity_poly.pdbx_seq_one_letter_code
_entity_poly.pdbx_strand_id
1 'polypeptide(L)' 'AANVFPGFMSQLPQVTVLGDTTAGGTGLSTGRELSNGWKYRYSGAKITLADGTDFENGFPPDV' A
#
# COMPACT_ATOMS: atom_id res chain seq x y z
N ALA A 1 -0.11 0.36 -5.24
CA ALA A 1 -1.23 -0.32 -5.93
C ALA A 1 -1.17 -1.84 -5.73
N ALA A 2 -0.08 -2.50 -6.15
CA ALA A 2 0.07 -3.96 -6.01
C ALA A 2 0.02 -4.48 -4.55
N ASN A 3 0.42 -3.66 -3.56
CA ASN A 3 0.25 -3.99 -2.13
C ASN A 3 -1.17 -3.69 -1.62
N VAL A 4 -1.79 -2.59 -2.09
CA VAL A 4 -3.11 -2.12 -1.62
C VAL A 4 -4.24 -3.07 -2.03
N PHE A 5 -4.18 -3.58 -3.26
CA PHE A 5 -5.22 -4.48 -3.79
C PHE A 5 -5.39 -5.78 -2.96
N PRO A 6 -4.36 -6.62 -2.73
CA PRO A 6 -4.51 -7.81 -1.91
C PRO A 6 -4.90 -7.48 -0.46
N GLY A 7 -4.36 -6.38 0.11
CA GLY A 7 -4.76 -5.91 1.43
C GLY A 7 -6.26 -5.66 1.56
N PHE A 8 -6.87 -4.96 0.61
CA PHE A 8 -8.32 -4.73 0.62
C PHE A 8 -9.14 -5.97 0.25
N MET A 9 -8.67 -6.77 -0.70
CA MET A 9 -9.38 -7.99 -1.10
C MET A 9 -9.43 -9.03 0.02
N SER A 10 -8.40 -9.09 0.89
CA SER A 10 -8.39 -9.95 2.08
C SER A 10 -9.56 -9.70 3.05
N GLN A 11 -10.20 -8.53 2.98
CA GLN A 11 -11.31 -8.17 3.85
C GLN A 11 -12.63 -8.80 3.41
N LEU A 12 -12.66 -9.47 2.26
CA LEU A 12 -13.84 -10.11 1.71
C LEU A 12 -13.87 -11.60 2.11
N PRO A 13 -15.01 -12.13 2.60
CA PRO A 13 -15.08 -13.47 3.20
C PRO A 13 -14.88 -14.62 2.20
N GLN A 14 -14.86 -14.35 0.89
CA GLN A 14 -14.71 -15.35 -0.17
C GLN A 14 -13.40 -15.22 -0.96
N VAL A 15 -12.46 -14.41 -0.45
CA VAL A 15 -11.15 -14.23 -1.07
C VAL A 15 -10.11 -15.01 -0.29
N THR A 16 -9.15 -15.58 -1.02
CA THR A 16 -7.91 -16.14 -0.45
C THR A 16 -6.74 -15.51 -1.17
N VAL A 17 -5.83 -14.89 -0.42
CA VAL A 17 -4.57 -14.34 -0.92
C VAL A 17 -3.52 -15.44 -0.87
N LEU A 18 -3.01 -15.86 -2.03
CA LEU A 18 -2.00 -16.92 -2.16
C LEU A 18 -0.66 -16.32 -2.60
N GLY A 19 0.45 -16.77 -2.00
CA GLY A 19 1.79 -16.45 -2.49
C GLY A 19 2.82 -16.16 -1.40
N ASP A 20 3.49 -15.01 -1.48
CA ASP A 20 4.45 -14.53 -0.48
C ASP A 20 4.14 -13.08 -0.11
N THR A 21 4.75 -12.60 0.97
CA THR A 21 4.56 -11.26 1.51
C THR A 21 4.93 -10.21 0.47
N THR A 22 4.03 -9.25 0.24
CA THR A 22 4.30 -8.15 -0.69
C THR A 22 5.42 -7.24 -0.18
N ALA A 23 6.05 -6.47 -1.08
CA ALA A 23 7.14 -5.56 -0.73
C ALA A 23 6.70 -4.26 0.01
N GLY A 24 5.41 -4.08 0.30
CA GLY A 24 4.91 -2.88 0.97
C GLY A 24 4.59 -1.69 0.05
N GLY A 25 4.72 -0.47 0.57
CA GLY A 25 4.54 0.78 -0.18
C GLY A 25 3.07 1.17 -0.36
N THR A 26 2.36 1.39 0.75
CA THR A 26 0.97 1.89 0.76
C THR A 26 0.86 3.41 0.89
N GLY A 27 1.95 4.15 1.11
CA GLY A 27 1.91 5.60 1.22
C GLY A 27 1.35 6.29 -0.03
N LEU A 28 0.44 7.25 0.16
CA LEU A 28 -0.06 8.08 -0.94
C LEU A 28 1.05 9.00 -1.42
N SER A 29 1.50 8.81 -2.66
CA SER A 29 2.60 9.61 -3.20
C SER A 29 2.14 11.02 -3.56
N THR A 30 2.67 12.01 -2.84
CA THR A 30 2.48 13.43 -3.14
C THR A 30 3.83 14.02 -3.56
N GLY A 31 3.82 14.91 -4.54
CA GLY A 31 5.05 15.50 -5.04
C GLY A 31 4.80 16.60 -6.06
N ARG A 32 5.80 17.45 -6.25
CA ARG A 32 5.81 18.52 -7.27
C ARG A 32 7.21 18.68 -7.86
N GLU A 33 7.25 19.39 -8.98
CA GLU A 33 8.50 19.84 -9.60
C GLU A 33 8.87 21.21 -9.06
N LEU A 34 10.15 21.40 -8.76
CA LEU A 34 10.76 22.65 -8.35
C LEU A 34 11.17 23.46 -9.59
N SER A 35 11.37 24.76 -9.43
CA SER A 35 11.74 25.66 -10.53
C SER A 35 13.07 25.32 -11.22
N ASN A 36 13.94 24.53 -10.57
CA ASN A 36 15.20 24.02 -11.14
C ASN A 36 15.06 22.65 -11.82
N GLY A 37 13.83 22.16 -12.04
CA GLY A 37 13.53 20.88 -12.69
C GLY A 37 13.64 19.65 -11.76
N TRP A 38 14.01 19.83 -10.49
CA TRP A 38 14.06 18.72 -9.54
C TRP A 38 12.65 18.32 -9.12
N LYS A 39 12.42 17.02 -8.92
CA LYS A 39 11.14 16.49 -8.45
C LYS A 39 11.32 15.95 -7.05
N TYR A 40 10.44 16.35 -6.13
CA TYR A 40 10.36 15.73 -4.82
C TYR A 40 9.10 14.89 -4.71
N ARG A 41 9.19 13.80 -3.96
CA ARG A 41 8.07 12.93 -3.63
C ARG A 41 8.17 12.55 -2.16
N TYR A 42 7.03 12.56 -1.49
CA TYR A 42 6.88 12.15 -0.09
C TYR A 42 5.54 11.45 0.09
N SER A 43 5.40 10.70 1.19
CA SER A 43 4.13 10.09 1.58
C SER A 43 3.24 11.16 2.20
N GLY A 44 2.16 11.54 1.50
CA GLY A 44 1.20 12.55 1.96
C GLY A 44 0.10 11.98 2.86
N ALA A 45 -0.13 10.67 2.81
CA ALA A 45 -1.10 9.99 3.65
C ALA A 45 -0.73 8.51 3.82
N LYS A 46 -1.26 7.91 4.89
CA LYS A 46 -1.19 6.48 5.17
C LYS A 46 -2.46 5.80 4.69
N ILE A 47 -2.34 4.59 4.15
CA ILE A 47 -3.48 3.72 3.85
C ILE A 47 -3.50 2.59 4.87
N THR A 48 -4.64 2.39 5.50
CA THR A 48 -4.89 1.31 6.47
C THR A 48 -6.07 0.46 6.01
N LEU A 49 -6.20 -0.74 6.57
CA LEU A 49 -7.43 -1.54 6.45
C LEU A 49 -8.57 -0.92 7.27
N ALA A 50 -9.76 -1.50 7.16
CA ALA A 50 -10.96 -1.00 7.85
C ALA A 50 -10.86 -1.08 9.38
N ASP A 51 -10.07 -2.01 9.90
CA ASP A 51 -9.76 -2.18 11.32
C ASP A 51 -8.59 -1.28 11.80
N GLY A 52 -8.01 -0.49 10.91
CA GLY A 52 -6.87 0.38 11.19
C GLY A 52 -5.50 -0.30 11.04
N THR A 53 -5.45 -1.56 10.60
CA THR A 53 -4.19 -2.28 10.37
C THR A 53 -3.33 -1.56 9.33
N ASP A 54 -2.08 -1.34 9.70
CA ASP A 54 -1.03 -0.82 8.84
C ASP A 54 -0.30 -1.97 8.14
N PHE A 55 -0.10 -1.81 6.84
CA PHE A 55 0.58 -2.78 5.98
C PHE A 55 1.55 -2.09 5.01
N GLU A 56 2.11 -0.95 5.43
CA GLU A 56 3.11 -0.21 4.64
C GLU A 56 4.39 -1.00 4.39
N ASN A 57 4.72 -1.95 5.26
CA ASN A 57 5.90 -2.81 5.13
C ASN A 57 5.63 -4.15 4.43
N GLY A 58 4.44 -4.33 3.88
CA GLY A 58 4.05 -5.57 3.20
C GLY A 58 2.76 -6.13 3.75
N PHE A 59 2.09 -6.93 2.92
CA PHE A 59 0.88 -7.64 3.26
C PHE A 59 1.14 -9.15 3.12
N PRO A 60 0.93 -9.95 4.18
CA PRO A 60 1.15 -11.38 4.13
C PRO A 60 0.04 -12.10 3.35
N PRO A 61 0.34 -13.24 2.70
CA PRO A 61 -0.69 -14.09 2.11
C PRO A 61 -1.42 -14.90 3.20
N ASP A 62 -2.59 -15.43 2.87
CA ASP A 62 -3.31 -16.40 3.69
C ASP A 62 -2.69 -17.80 3.57
N VAL A 63 -2.16 -18.13 2.38
CA VAL A 63 -1.60 -19.45 2.04
C VAL A 63 -0.36 -19.32 1.14
#